data_AF-A0A435HQD6-F1
#
_entry.id   AF-A0A435HQD6-F1
#
_cell.length_a   1.000
_cell.length_b   1.000
_cell.length_c   1.000
_cell.angle_alpha   90.00
_cell.angle_beta   90.00
_cell.angle_gamma   90.00
#
_symmetry.space_group_name_H-M   'P 1'
#
loop_
_entity.id
_entity.type
_entity.pdbx_description
1 polymer ?
#
loop_
_entity_poly.entity_id
_entity_poly.type
_entity_poly.pdbx_seq_one_letter_code
_entity_poly.pdbx_strand_id
1 'polypeptide(L)'
;MRGESGIAFSMPGGDVSGPRRSRPVDLAHLARQTMGDRSLEQEVLALFVQQALSVRDRIVDADIKDRLLLAHGLKGSARGVGAFAIADCATEIEHRPEDGQTLKRLGTLIDEVRDFIAAINR
;
A
#
# COMPACT_ATOMS: atom_id res chain seq x y z
N MET A 1 51.17 -12.20 -19.06
CA MET A 1 51.08 -10.82 -19.59
C MET A 1 49.75 -10.69 -20.30
N ARG A 2 48.85 -9.85 -19.75
CA ARG A 2 47.55 -9.37 -20.30
C ARG A 2 46.49 -10.45 -20.58
N GLY A 3 45.25 -10.33 -20.14
CA GLY A 3 44.57 -9.21 -19.49
C GLY A 3 43.08 -9.35 -19.81
N GLU A 4 42.29 -9.77 -18.83
CA GLU A 4 40.83 -9.73 -18.91
C GLU A 4 40.39 -8.60 -18.00
N SER A 5 40.06 -7.48 -18.65
CA SER A 5 39.50 -6.28 -18.06
C SER A 5 38.02 -6.26 -18.40
N GLY A 6 37.17 -6.04 -17.40
CA GLY A 6 35.72 -5.91 -17.55
C GLY A 6 35.03 -6.84 -16.56
N ILE A 7 34.31 -6.39 -15.53
CA ILE A 7 33.61 -5.13 -15.32
C ILE A 7 33.42 -4.97 -13.82
N ALA A 8 34.14 -4.03 -13.19
CA ALA A 8 33.76 -3.55 -11.87
C ALA A 8 32.71 -2.45 -12.10
N PHE A 9 31.43 -2.83 -12.11
CA PHE A 9 30.37 -1.83 -12.03
C PHE A 9 30.29 -1.35 -10.59
N SER A 10 31.05 -0.29 -10.32
CA SER A 10 30.96 0.50 -9.10
C SER A 10 29.49 0.87 -8.88
N MET A 11 28.92 0.40 -7.78
CA MET A 11 27.80 1.10 -7.16
C MET A 11 28.33 2.43 -6.61
N PRO A 12 27.64 3.55 -6.86
CA PRO A 12 27.59 4.61 -5.88
C PRO A 12 26.15 4.89 -5.48
N GLY A 13 25.88 4.70 -4.19
CA GLY A 13 25.00 5.48 -3.33
C GLY A 13 23.68 6.01 -3.89
N GLY A 14 22.59 5.49 -3.33
CA GLY A 14 21.29 6.17 -3.29
C GLY A 14 20.56 5.74 -2.02
N ASP A 15 20.81 6.48 -0.94
CA ASP A 15 20.08 6.50 0.33
C ASP A 15 19.48 5.18 0.87
N VAL A 16 20.17 4.59 1.85
CA VAL A 16 19.45 3.94 2.96
C VAL A 16 18.84 5.03 3.83
N SER A 17 17.77 5.67 3.33
CA SER A 17 16.94 6.50 4.19
C SER A 17 16.37 5.59 5.27
N GLY A 18 16.81 5.75 6.52
CA GLY A 18 16.10 5.24 7.70
C GLY A 18 14.62 5.58 7.58
N PRO A 19 13.71 4.77 8.17
CA PRO A 19 12.33 4.65 7.71
C PRO A 19 11.72 6.03 7.53
N ARG A 20 11.76 6.54 6.29
CA ARG A 20 10.95 7.68 5.92
C ARG A 20 9.57 7.15 6.24
N ARG A 21 8.80 7.88 7.05
CA ARG A 21 7.37 7.66 7.07
C ARG A 21 6.89 7.95 5.65
N SER A 22 7.01 6.93 4.78
CA SER A 22 6.49 6.96 3.44
C SER A 22 5.05 7.36 3.61
N ARG A 23 4.66 8.41 2.89
CA ARG A 23 3.31 8.96 2.98
C ARG A 23 2.33 7.80 2.85
N PRO A 24 1.21 7.81 3.59
CA PRO A 24 0.24 6.71 3.58
C PRO A 24 -0.18 6.29 2.15
N VAL A 25 -0.14 7.25 1.22
CA VAL A 25 -0.30 7.04 -0.23
C VAL A 25 0.85 7.70 -1.00
N ASP A 26 1.41 6.98 -1.96
CA ASP A 26 2.36 7.52 -2.95
C ASP A 26 1.61 8.26 -4.08
N LEU A 27 1.51 9.57 -3.96
CA LEU A 27 0.84 10.42 -4.97
C LEU A 27 1.56 10.45 -6.33
N ALA A 28 2.87 10.18 -6.37
CA ALA A 28 3.59 10.10 -7.64
C ALA A 28 3.27 8.79 -8.36
N HIS A 29 3.10 7.69 -7.63
CA HIS A 29 2.55 6.46 -8.18
C HIS A 29 1.14 6.68 -8.73
N LEU A 30 0.27 7.29 -7.93
CA LEU A 30 -1.11 7.54 -8.34
C LEU A 30 -1.19 8.38 -9.62
N ALA A 31 -0.44 9.49 -9.69
CA ALA A 31 -0.41 10.34 -10.88
C ALA A 31 0.05 9.58 -12.14
N ARG A 32 0.95 8.61 -12.01
CA ARG A 32 1.36 7.76 -13.15
C ARG A 32 0.24 6.83 -13.60
N GLN A 33 -0.56 6.29 -12.67
CA GLN A 33 -1.69 5.41 -12.97
C GLN A 33 -2.86 6.17 -13.60
N THR A 34 -3.03 7.44 -13.27
CA THR A 34 -4.12 8.30 -13.76
C THR A 34 -3.69 9.23 -14.89
N MET A 35 -2.49 9.06 -15.43
CA MET A 35 -1.91 9.94 -16.47
C MET A 35 -1.89 11.43 -16.06
N GLY A 36 -1.82 11.70 -14.76
CA GLY A 36 -1.80 13.05 -14.16
C GLY A 36 -3.18 13.72 -14.06
N ASP A 37 -4.27 13.00 -14.36
CA ASP A 37 -5.63 13.54 -14.26
C ASP A 37 -6.08 13.62 -12.80
N ARG A 38 -6.18 14.85 -12.28
CA ARG A 38 -6.52 15.11 -10.87
C ARG A 38 -7.93 14.68 -10.48
N SER A 39 -8.89 14.73 -11.40
CA SER A 39 -10.28 14.33 -11.13
C SER A 39 -10.34 12.82 -10.96
N LEU A 40 -9.66 12.08 -11.84
CA LEU A 40 -9.54 10.63 -11.76
C LEU A 40 -8.77 10.19 -10.51
N GLU A 41 -7.69 10.90 -10.13
CA GLU A 41 -6.98 10.64 -8.87
C GLU A 41 -7.93 10.71 -7.66
N GLN A 42 -8.76 11.76 -7.57
CA GLN A 42 -9.72 11.93 -6.48
C GLN A 42 -10.80 10.86 -6.49
N GLU A 43 -11.33 10.51 -7.66
CA GLU A 43 -12.33 9.45 -7.80
C GLU A 43 -11.76 8.09 -7.34
N VAL A 44 -10.56 7.74 -7.80
CA VAL A 44 -9.88 6.49 -7.43
C VAL A 44 -9.58 6.45 -5.93
N LEU A 45 -9.12 7.55 -5.34
CA LEU A 45 -8.88 7.64 -3.89
C LEU A 45 -10.17 7.51 -3.08
N ALA A 46 -11.26 8.13 -3.53
CA ALA A 46 -12.56 8.03 -2.85
C ALA A 46 -13.08 6.58 -2.87
N LEU A 47 -13.04 5.92 -4.02
CA LEU A 47 -13.43 4.51 -4.15
C LEU A 47 -12.57 3.59 -3.29
N PHE A 48 -11.24 3.83 -3.28
CA PHE A 48 -10.32 3.06 -2.44
C PHE A 48 -10.63 3.21 -0.95
N VAL A 49 -10.89 4.43 -0.46
CA VAL A 49 -11.24 4.67 0.95
C VAL A 49 -12.53 3.94 1.32
N GLN A 50 -13.56 3.99 0.48
CA GLN A 50 -14.81 3.28 0.71
C GLN A 50 -14.59 1.76 0.82
N GLN A 51 -13.81 1.19 -0.11
CA GLN A 51 -13.46 -0.23 -0.08
C GLN A 51 -12.66 -0.58 1.18
N ALA A 52 -11.64 0.21 1.52
CA ALA A 52 -10.76 -0.03 2.65
C ALA A 52 -11.52 0.01 3.98
N LEU A 53 -12.43 0.97 4.17
CA LEU A 53 -13.27 1.05 5.36
C LEU A 53 -14.22 -0.15 5.48
N SER A 54 -14.81 -0.61 4.38
CA SER A 54 -15.63 -1.81 4.35
C SER A 54 -14.83 -3.06 4.75
N VAL A 55 -13.59 -3.19 4.26
CA VAL A 55 -12.69 -4.29 4.66
C VAL A 55 -12.34 -4.18 6.13
N ARG A 56 -11.94 -3.00 6.63
CA ARG A 56 -11.60 -2.76 8.05
C ARG A 56 -12.70 -3.24 8.99
N ASP A 57 -13.96 -2.94 8.67
CA ASP A 57 -15.11 -3.28 9.50
C ASP A 57 -15.38 -4.79 9.54
N ARG A 58 -15.18 -5.48 8.41
CA ARG A 58 -15.55 -6.90 8.26
C ARG A 58 -14.43 -7.87 8.60
N ILE A 59 -13.16 -7.49 8.39
CA ILE A 59 -12.04 -8.44 8.36
C ILE A 59 -11.77 -9.12 9.71
N VAL A 60 -12.13 -8.46 10.83
CA VAL A 60 -11.91 -8.99 12.19
C VAL A 60 -12.90 -10.10 12.53
N ASP A 61 -14.16 -10.00 12.06
CA ASP A 61 -15.23 -10.97 12.33
C ASP A 61 -15.32 -12.06 11.24
N ALA A 62 -14.77 -11.79 10.05
CA ALA A 62 -14.76 -12.73 8.93
C ALA A 62 -14.07 -14.06 9.26
N ASP A 63 -14.63 -15.17 8.75
CA ASP A 63 -13.97 -16.47 8.70
C ASP A 63 -12.67 -16.39 7.87
N ILE A 64 -11.78 -17.35 8.06
CA ILE A 64 -10.49 -17.44 7.34
C ILE A 64 -10.67 -17.27 5.83
N LYS A 65 -11.67 -17.94 5.21
CA LYS A 65 -11.87 -17.85 3.76
C LYS A 65 -12.22 -16.43 3.30
N ASP A 66 -13.18 -15.80 3.97
CA ASP A 66 -13.59 -14.44 3.68
C ASP A 66 -12.48 -13.43 3.97
N ARG A 67 -11.75 -13.63 5.06
CA ARG A 67 -10.60 -12.80 5.43
C ARG A 67 -9.52 -12.81 4.37
N LEU A 68 -9.19 -13.98 3.81
CA LEU A 68 -8.26 -14.11 2.69
C LEU A 68 -8.77 -13.37 1.45
N LEU A 69 -10.05 -13.49 1.12
CA LEU A 69 -10.65 -12.79 -0.03
C LEU A 69 -10.63 -11.26 0.15
N LEU A 70 -11.01 -10.79 1.34
CA LEU A 70 -10.98 -9.36 1.69
C LEU A 70 -9.55 -8.81 1.62
N ALA A 71 -8.57 -9.52 2.18
CA ALA A 71 -7.16 -9.14 2.12
C ALA A 71 -6.63 -9.12 0.68
N HIS A 72 -6.96 -10.14 -0.11
CA HIS A 72 -6.56 -10.23 -1.52
C HIS A 72 -7.08 -9.06 -2.34
N GLY A 73 -8.38 -8.76 -2.21
CA GLY A 73 -9.00 -7.63 -2.90
C GLY A 73 -8.41 -6.28 -2.46
N LEU A 74 -8.22 -6.09 -1.15
CA LEU A 74 -7.63 -4.88 -0.61
C LEU A 74 -6.18 -4.69 -1.08
N LYS A 75 -5.39 -5.76 -1.13
CA LYS A 75 -3.99 -5.74 -1.62
C LYS A 75 -3.92 -5.22 -3.05
N GLY A 76 -4.79 -5.72 -3.94
CA GLY A 76 -4.85 -5.29 -5.34
C GLY A 76 -5.14 -3.80 -5.46
N SER A 77 -6.22 -3.34 -4.81
CA SER A 77 -6.60 -1.93 -4.83
C SER A 77 -5.54 -1.03 -4.21
N ALA A 78 -4.96 -1.44 -3.07
CA ALA A 78 -3.93 -0.67 -2.38
C ALA A 78 -2.65 -0.49 -3.23
N ARG A 79 -2.25 -1.52 -3.99
CA ARG A 79 -1.13 -1.41 -4.94
C ARG A 79 -1.44 -0.46 -6.08
N GLY A 80 -2.67 -0.49 -6.61
CA GLY A 80 -3.09 0.38 -7.71
C GLY A 80 -3.08 1.86 -7.33
N VAL A 81 -3.42 2.21 -6.08
CA VAL A 81 -3.44 3.60 -5.62
C VAL A 81 -2.12 4.08 -5.00
N GLY A 82 -1.14 3.19 -4.80
CA GLY A 82 0.12 3.52 -4.14
C GLY A 82 0.07 3.49 -2.61
N ALA A 83 -0.94 2.86 -1.99
CA ALA A 83 -1.04 2.64 -0.55
C ALA A 83 -0.24 1.39 -0.12
N PHE A 84 1.07 1.39 -0.37
CA PHE A 84 1.91 0.18 -0.26
C PHE A 84 1.91 -0.44 1.13
N ALA A 85 1.89 0.37 2.21
CA ALA A 85 1.84 -0.16 3.57
C ALA A 85 0.59 -1.02 3.83
N ILE A 86 -0.57 -0.65 3.25
CA ILE A 86 -1.80 -1.45 3.30
C ILE A 86 -1.63 -2.73 2.48
N ALA A 87 -1.03 -2.65 1.29
CA ALA A 87 -0.79 -3.83 0.45
C ALA A 87 0.15 -4.85 1.10
N ASP A 88 1.21 -4.39 1.76
CA ASP A 88 2.13 -5.24 2.52
C ASP A 88 1.41 -5.87 3.71
N CYS A 89 0.65 -5.08 4.48
CA CYS A 89 -0.13 -5.60 5.60
C CYS A 89 -1.19 -6.62 5.16
N ALA A 90 -1.85 -6.40 4.02
CA ALA A 90 -2.80 -7.34 3.45
C ALA A 90 -2.12 -8.64 2.98
N THR A 91 -0.90 -8.56 2.45
CA THR A 91 -0.10 -9.75 2.11
C THR A 91 0.23 -10.58 3.36
N GLU A 92 0.57 -9.93 4.46
CA GLU A 92 0.81 -10.63 5.74
C GLU A 92 -0.46 -11.32 6.26
N ILE A 93 -1.64 -10.71 6.06
CA ILE A 93 -2.92 -11.34 6.42
C ILE A 93 -3.22 -12.54 5.52
N GLU A 94 -2.87 -12.50 4.23
CA GLU A 94 -3.00 -13.66 3.35
C GLU A 94 -2.13 -14.84 3.83
N HIS A 95 -0.95 -14.57 4.40
CA HIS A 95 -0.07 -15.60 4.95
C HIS A 95 -0.45 -16.06 6.35
N ARG A 96 -0.98 -15.15 7.18
CA ARG A 96 -1.31 -15.38 8.60
C ARG A 96 -2.69 -14.79 8.92
N PRO A 97 -3.78 -15.38 8.39
CA PRO A 97 -5.11 -14.81 8.53
C PRO A 97 -5.61 -14.78 9.98
N GLU A 98 -5.09 -15.65 10.85
CA GLU A 98 -5.45 -15.69 12.28
C GLU A 98 -4.69 -14.66 13.15
N ASP A 99 -3.71 -13.96 12.61
CA ASP A 99 -2.89 -13.01 13.37
C ASP A 99 -3.66 -11.71 13.69
N GLY A 100 -4.27 -11.67 14.86
CA GLY A 100 -5.06 -10.52 15.32
C GLY A 100 -4.28 -9.21 15.44
N GLN A 101 -2.95 -9.26 15.60
CA GLN A 101 -2.11 -8.07 15.63
C GLN A 101 -2.02 -7.43 14.24
N THR A 102 -1.84 -8.23 13.19
CA THR A 102 -1.82 -7.76 11.81
C THR A 102 -3.17 -7.20 11.39
N LEU A 103 -4.29 -7.79 11.84
CA LEU A 103 -5.63 -7.25 11.60
C LEU A 103 -5.82 -5.86 12.23
N LYS A 104 -5.40 -5.68 13.48
CA LYS A 104 -5.43 -4.37 14.16
C LYS A 104 -4.54 -3.34 13.47
N ARG A 105 -3.34 -3.77 13.02
CA ARG A 105 -2.42 -2.93 12.27
C ARG A 105 -3.05 -2.46 10.95
N LEU A 106 -3.70 -3.35 10.21
CA LEU A 106 -4.42 -3.00 8.98
C LEU A 106 -5.46 -1.90 9.24
N GLY A 107 -6.25 -2.04 10.30
CA GLY A 107 -7.26 -1.03 10.68
C GLY A 107 -6.65 0.34 10.99
N THR A 108 -5.44 0.38 11.55
CA THR A 108 -4.70 1.63 11.82
C THR A 108 -4.21 2.27 10.53
N LEU A 109 -3.58 1.48 9.65
CA LEU A 109 -3.09 1.96 8.35
C LEU A 109 -4.21 2.53 7.47
N ILE A 110 -5.39 1.90 7.50
CA ILE A 110 -6.58 2.38 6.77
C ILE A 110 -7.04 3.74 7.31
N ASP A 111 -7.02 3.92 8.63
CA ASP A 111 -7.40 5.18 9.26
C ASP A 111 -6.42 6.31 8.89
N GLU A 112 -5.11 6.02 8.91
CA GLU A 112 -4.05 6.95 8.48
C GLU A 112 -4.20 7.35 7.00
N VAL A 113 -4.51 6.40 6.10
CA VAL A 113 -4.73 6.71 4.68
C VAL A 113 -5.98 7.57 4.50
N ARG A 114 -7.07 7.28 5.22
CA ARG A 114 -8.30 8.08 5.17
C ARG A 114 -8.03 9.53 5.61
N ASP A 115 -7.36 9.71 6.75
CA ASP A 115 -7.01 11.04 7.27
C ASP A 115 -6.14 11.82 6.27
N PHE A 116 -5.13 11.16 5.72
CA PHE A 116 -4.25 11.74 4.72
C PHE A 116 -5.02 12.19 3.46
N ILE A 117 -5.94 11.36 2.94
CA ILE A 117 -6.76 11.70 1.77
C ILE A 117 -7.70 12.87 2.08
N ALA A 118 -8.31 12.89 3.28
CA ALA A 118 -9.15 14.01 3.72
C ALA A 118 -8.36 15.32 3.84
N ALA A 119 -7.09 15.25 4.25
CA ALA A 119 -6.22 16.42 4.39
C ALA A 119 -5.79 17.02 3.03
N ILE A 120 -5.63 16.20 1.98
CA ILE A 120 -5.21 16.69 0.65
C ILE A 120 -6.38 17.09 -0.27
N ASN A 121 -7.59 16.65 0.04
CA ASN A 121 -8.82 17.01 -0.68
C ASN A 121 -9.50 18.27 -0.11
N ARG A 122 -8.88 18.93 0.86
CA ARG A 122 -9.35 20.18 1.48
C ARG A 122 -8.73 21.39 0.81
#